data_AF-A0A1E3VRK7-F1
#
_entry.id   AF-A0A1E3VRK7-F1
#
_cell.length_a   1.000
_cell.length_b   1.000
_cell.length_c   1.000
_cell.angle_alpha   90.00
_cell.angle_beta   90.00
_cell.angle_gamma   90.00
#
_symmetry.space_group_name_H-M   'P 1'
#
loop_
_entity.id
_entity.type
_entity.pdbx_description
1 polymer ?
#
loop_
_entity_poly.entity_id
_entity_poly.type
_entity_poly.pdbx_seq_one_letter_code
_entity_poly.pdbx_strand_id
1 'polypeptide(L)'
;MDRAHTKEACMENAAAAQPADRGDQMQDQLRTLVRTHHVSLLAQIDKLGQMIAGLDAADPACAEAVAETEGLCHQIKGAGGSIGFADISHAATILDDQLKSLVALGGTVTAGHIEPAIALFDDLQRIARDTTPESSTLYNADLSRR
;
A
#
# COMPACT_ATOMS: atom_id res chain seq x y z
N MET A 1 -67.35 -1.29 -36.36
CA MET A 1 -66.94 -2.70 -36.17
C MET A 1 -65.96 -2.99 -37.28
N ASP A 2 -64.69 -3.29 -37.08
CA ASP A 2 -64.00 -3.74 -35.88
C ASP A 2 -62.50 -3.42 -36.04
N ARG A 3 -61.82 -3.42 -34.89
CA ARG A 3 -60.44 -3.06 -34.54
C ARG A 3 -59.37 -3.54 -35.54
N ALA A 4 -58.44 -2.70 -35.98
CA ALA A 4 -57.33 -2.10 -35.23
C ALA A 4 -56.29 -3.11 -34.75
N HIS A 5 -55.05 -2.94 -35.27
CA HIS A 5 -53.77 -3.11 -34.56
C HIS A 5 -53.44 -4.58 -34.21
N THR A 6 -52.23 -5.13 -34.34
CA THR A 6 -50.89 -4.64 -34.02
C THR A 6 -50.00 -5.84 -34.39
N LYS A 7 -49.04 -5.73 -35.32
CA LYS A 7 -48.03 -6.79 -35.50
C LYS A 7 -46.72 -6.29 -36.13
N GLU A 8 -46.30 -5.07 -35.79
CA GLU A 8 -45.07 -4.48 -36.33
C GLU A 8 -44.29 -3.68 -35.27
N ALA A 9 -44.20 -4.20 -34.05
CA ALA A 9 -43.33 -3.62 -33.02
C ALA A 9 -42.70 -4.73 -32.16
N CYS A 10 -41.91 -5.60 -32.80
CA CYS A 10 -41.01 -6.52 -32.09
C CYS A 10 -39.54 -6.29 -32.50
N MET A 11 -39.22 -5.12 -33.04
CA MET A 11 -37.86 -4.70 -33.37
C MET A 11 -37.66 -3.28 -32.85
N GLU A 12 -37.17 -3.14 -31.63
CA GLU A 12 -36.31 -2.03 -31.15
C GLU A 12 -36.25 -2.06 -29.63
N ASN A 13 -35.29 -2.81 -29.11
CA ASN A 13 -34.37 -2.35 -28.06
C ASN A 13 -33.52 -3.53 -27.59
N ALA A 14 -32.68 -4.03 -28.50
CA ALA A 14 -31.40 -4.55 -28.05
C ALA A 14 -30.57 -3.31 -27.71
N ALA A 15 -30.64 -2.89 -26.45
CA ALA A 15 -29.78 -1.86 -25.90
C ALA A 15 -28.34 -2.21 -26.27
N ALA A 16 -27.77 -1.46 -27.21
CA ALA A 16 -26.35 -1.50 -27.47
C ALA A 16 -25.69 -1.03 -26.17
N ALA A 17 -25.28 -1.99 -25.34
CA ALA A 17 -24.28 -1.74 -24.33
C ALA A 17 -23.07 -1.20 -25.09
N GLN A 18 -22.93 0.13 -25.10
CA GLN A 18 -21.76 0.79 -25.62
C GLN A 18 -20.56 0.12 -24.94
N PRO A 19 -19.50 -0.24 -25.68
CA PRO A 19 -18.31 -0.77 -25.06
C PRO A 19 -17.85 0.28 -24.06
N ALA A 20 -17.96 -0.02 -22.76
CA ALA A 20 -17.26 0.75 -21.76
C ALA A 20 -15.83 0.89 -22.27
N ASP A 21 -15.35 2.13 -22.37
CA ASP A 21 -14.05 2.42 -22.95
C ASP A 21 -13.03 1.52 -22.26
N ARG A 22 -12.24 0.79 -23.05
CA ARG A 22 -11.21 -0.11 -22.52
C ARG A 22 -10.30 0.64 -21.55
N GLY A 23 -10.09 1.94 -21.77
CA GLY A 23 -9.40 2.83 -20.84
C GLY A 23 -10.08 2.92 -19.48
N ASP A 24 -11.40 3.15 -19.44
CA ASP A 24 -12.18 3.22 -18.20
C ASP A 24 -12.15 1.89 -17.43
N GLN A 25 -12.30 0.76 -18.13
CA GLN A 25 -12.21 -0.56 -17.50
C GLN A 25 -10.83 -0.81 -16.89
N MET A 26 -9.76 -0.47 -17.59
CA MET A 26 -8.39 -0.60 -17.08
C MET A 26 -8.14 0.35 -15.90
N GLN A 27 -8.69 1.55 -15.93
CA GLN A 27 -8.57 2.50 -14.84
C GLN A 27 -9.28 2.01 -13.57
N ASP A 28 -10.47 1.44 -13.71
CA ASP A 28 -11.21 0.89 -12.57
C ASP A 28 -10.52 -0.34 -11.98
N GLN A 29 -9.89 -1.17 -12.81
CA GLN A 29 -9.02 -2.26 -12.35
C GLN A 29 -7.82 -1.73 -11.57
N LEU A 30 -7.15 -0.68 -12.07
CA LEU A 30 -6.02 -0.05 -11.38
C LEU A 30 -6.44 0.55 -10.03
N ARG A 31 -7.57 1.26 -9.97
CA ARG A 31 -8.13 1.79 -8.72
C ARG A 31 -8.44 0.68 -7.72
N THR A 32 -9.00 -0.42 -8.18
CA THR A 32 -9.30 -1.59 -7.34
C THR A 32 -8.03 -2.21 -6.77
N LEU A 33 -6.99 -2.33 -7.60
CA LEU A 33 -5.67 -2.80 -7.19
C LEU A 33 -5.06 -1.86 -6.13
N VAL A 34 -5.03 -0.55 -6.39
CA VAL A 34 -4.51 0.45 -5.44
C VAL A 34 -5.23 0.37 -4.09
N ARG A 35 -6.57 0.30 -4.07
CA ARG A 35 -7.35 0.16 -2.82
C ARG A 35 -6.98 -1.11 -2.05
N THR A 36 -6.86 -2.22 -2.75
CA THR A 36 -6.53 -3.52 -2.13
C THR A 36 -5.13 -3.50 -1.52
N HIS A 37 -4.15 -2.99 -2.27
CA HIS A 37 -2.77 -2.91 -1.80
C HIS A 37 -2.57 -1.83 -0.74
N HIS A 38 -3.33 -0.74 -0.75
CA HIS A 38 -3.31 0.27 0.31
C HIS A 38 -3.71 -0.33 1.65
N VAL A 39 -4.81 -1.10 1.71
CA VAL A 39 -5.23 -1.81 2.93
C VAL A 39 -4.15 -2.79 3.39
N SER A 40 -3.56 -3.56 2.47
CA SER A 40 -2.49 -4.50 2.81
C SER A 40 -1.23 -3.79 3.33
N LEU A 41 -0.87 -2.65 2.74
CA LEU A 41 0.27 -1.84 3.14
C LEU A 41 0.08 -1.30 4.56
N LEU A 42 -1.09 -0.77 4.89
CA LEU A 42 -1.39 -0.29 6.25
C LEU A 42 -1.30 -1.42 7.28
N ALA A 43 -1.83 -2.61 6.98
CA ALA A 43 -1.72 -3.78 7.85
C ALA A 43 -0.25 -4.22 8.07
N GLN A 44 0.62 -4.10 7.06
CA GLN A 44 2.05 -4.36 7.21
C GLN A 44 2.73 -3.32 8.10
N ILE A 45 2.38 -2.03 7.96
CA ILE A 45 2.89 -0.96 8.82
C ILE A 45 2.46 -1.17 10.28
N ASP A 46 1.23 -1.60 10.53
CA ASP A 46 0.77 -1.94 11.89
C ASP A 46 1.55 -3.12 12.47
N LYS A 47 1.79 -4.16 11.65
CA LYS A 47 2.64 -5.30 12.05
C LYS A 47 4.07 -4.86 12.36
N LEU A 48 4.65 -3.99 11.54
CA LEU A 48 5.98 -3.43 11.78
C LEU A 48 6.04 -2.72 13.13
N GLY A 49 5.00 -1.95 13.48
CA GLY A 49 4.90 -1.29 14.78
C GLY A 49 4.88 -2.27 15.95
N GLN A 50 4.18 -3.38 15.81
CA GLN A 50 4.18 -4.45 16.83
C GLN A 50 5.56 -5.07 17.01
N MET A 51 6.30 -5.28 15.90
CA MET A 51 7.65 -5.82 15.95
C MET A 51 8.62 -4.84 16.61
N ILE A 52 8.58 -3.55 16.24
CA ILE A 52 9.41 -2.49 16.84
C ILE A 52 9.13 -2.34 18.34
N ALA A 53 7.85 -2.35 18.73
CA ALA A 53 7.46 -2.28 20.15
C ALA A 53 7.88 -3.50 20.97
N GLY A 54 8.14 -4.64 20.32
CA GLY A 54 8.63 -5.86 20.93
C GLY A 54 10.16 -5.97 21.01
N LEU A 55 10.90 -5.02 20.43
CA LEU A 55 12.37 -5.03 20.51
C LEU A 55 12.82 -4.71 21.93
N ASP A 56 13.53 -5.66 22.55
CA ASP A 56 14.15 -5.51 23.86
C ASP A 56 15.65 -5.79 23.76
N ALA A 57 16.47 -4.77 23.99
CA ALA A 57 17.93 -4.93 23.96
C ALA A 57 18.49 -5.87 25.04
N ALA A 58 17.71 -6.18 26.08
CA ALA A 58 18.09 -7.19 27.07
C ALA A 58 17.81 -8.62 26.62
N ASP A 59 17.00 -8.81 25.58
CA ASP A 59 16.68 -10.12 25.01
C ASP A 59 17.85 -10.65 24.17
N PRO A 60 18.38 -11.86 24.45
CA PRO A 60 19.36 -12.51 23.58
C PRO A 60 18.92 -12.68 22.12
N ALA A 61 17.62 -12.74 21.85
CA ALA A 61 17.04 -12.84 20.51
C ALA A 61 16.86 -11.48 19.81
N CYS A 62 17.22 -10.35 20.46
CA CYS A 62 17.01 -9.01 19.91
C CYS A 62 17.64 -8.83 18.52
N ALA A 63 18.83 -9.39 18.28
CA ALA A 63 19.51 -9.25 17.00
C ALA A 63 18.72 -9.93 15.85
N GLU A 64 18.10 -11.08 16.12
CA GLU A 64 17.24 -11.78 15.16
C GLU A 64 15.94 -10.98 14.94
N ALA A 65 15.31 -10.52 16.01
CA ALA A 65 14.09 -9.70 15.93
C ALA A 65 14.31 -8.39 15.13
N VAL A 66 15.47 -7.73 15.30
CA VAL A 66 15.86 -6.55 14.51
C VAL A 66 15.98 -6.90 13.02
N ALA A 67 16.60 -8.04 12.68
CA ALA A 67 16.74 -8.47 11.29
C ALA A 67 15.39 -8.81 10.64
N GLU A 68 14.47 -9.45 11.36
CA GLU A 68 13.11 -9.68 10.89
C GLU A 68 12.34 -8.37 10.67
N THR A 69 12.52 -7.41 11.59
CA THR A 69 11.92 -6.08 11.52
C THR A 69 12.43 -5.31 10.30
N GLU A 70 13.73 -5.36 10.02
CA GLU A 70 14.34 -4.80 8.80
C GLU A 70 13.73 -5.41 7.54
N GLY A 71 13.62 -6.74 7.49
CA GLY A 71 13.06 -7.43 6.33
C GLY A 71 11.62 -7.01 6.02
N LEU A 72 10.77 -6.81 7.04
CA LEU A 72 9.41 -6.28 6.84
C LEU A 72 9.42 -4.81 6.40
N CYS A 73 10.27 -3.97 7.01
CA CYS A 73 10.41 -2.57 6.63
C CYS A 73 10.84 -2.42 5.15
N HIS A 74 11.75 -3.28 4.69
CA HIS A 74 12.17 -3.35 3.30
C HIS A 74 11.02 -3.67 2.34
N GLN A 75 10.15 -4.62 2.72
CA GLN A 75 8.96 -4.96 1.94
C GLN A 75 7.98 -3.78 1.85
N ILE A 76 7.74 -3.07 2.97
CA ILE A 76 6.89 -1.88 3.03
C ILE A 76 7.42 -0.79 2.10
N LYS A 77 8.73 -0.52 2.13
CA LYS A 77 9.39 0.43 1.21
C LYS A 77 9.09 0.08 -0.26
N GLY A 78 9.29 -1.18 -0.64
CA GLY A 78 9.07 -1.66 -2.00
C GLY A 78 7.60 -1.61 -2.42
N ALA A 79 6.70 -2.01 -1.53
CA ALA A 79 5.26 -1.97 -1.75
C ALA A 79 4.76 -0.53 -1.94
N GLY A 80 5.12 0.38 -1.02
CA GLY A 80 4.75 1.81 -1.08
C GLY A 80 5.21 2.46 -2.39
N GLY A 81 6.45 2.21 -2.81
CA GLY A 81 6.96 2.71 -4.08
C GLY A 81 6.22 2.15 -5.29
N SER A 82 5.97 0.84 -5.31
CA SER A 82 5.34 0.14 -6.44
C SER A 82 3.89 0.54 -6.67
N ILE A 83 3.18 0.96 -5.62
CA ILE A 83 1.77 1.38 -5.70
C ILE A 83 1.58 2.90 -5.63
N GLY A 84 2.66 3.69 -5.74
CA GLY A 84 2.57 5.15 -5.90
C GLY A 84 2.46 5.98 -4.61
N PHE A 85 2.84 5.43 -3.46
CA PHE A 85 2.95 6.16 -2.19
C PHE A 85 4.41 6.55 -1.89
N ALA A 86 4.90 7.58 -2.60
CA ALA A 86 6.29 8.01 -2.52
C ALA A 86 6.72 8.39 -1.09
N ASP A 87 5.87 9.10 -0.35
CA ASP A 87 6.19 9.55 1.01
C ASP A 87 6.30 8.38 2.00
N ILE A 88 5.44 7.37 1.89
CA ILE A 88 5.56 6.11 2.65
C ILE A 88 6.87 5.41 2.31
N SER A 89 7.16 5.27 1.00
CA SER A 89 8.39 4.60 0.55
C SER A 89 9.65 5.31 1.06
N HIS A 90 9.63 6.65 1.05
CA HIS A 90 10.73 7.46 1.55
C HIS A 90 10.92 7.31 3.05
N ALA A 91 9.86 7.45 3.85
CA ALA A 91 9.93 7.27 5.31
C ALA A 91 10.38 5.85 5.68
N ALA A 92 9.85 4.82 4.99
CA ALA A 92 10.28 3.44 5.17
C ALA A 92 11.74 3.21 4.75
N THR A 93 12.27 3.98 3.78
CA THR A 93 13.70 3.92 3.41
C THR A 93 14.59 4.40 4.55
N ILE A 94 14.24 5.52 5.19
CA ILE A 94 15.02 6.07 6.30
C ILE A 94 15.01 5.09 7.49
N LEU A 95 13.85 4.49 7.80
CA LEU A 95 13.73 3.46 8.82
C LEU A 95 14.50 2.18 8.47
N ASP A 96 14.42 1.71 7.22
CA ASP A 96 15.16 0.55 6.69
C ASP A 96 16.68 0.73 6.87
N ASP A 97 17.21 1.91 6.56
CA ASP A 97 18.63 2.22 6.73
C ASP A 97 19.07 2.25 8.21
N GLN A 98 18.22 2.76 9.09
CA GLN A 98 18.46 2.69 10.54
C GLN A 98 18.45 1.24 11.03
N LEU A 99 17.46 0.44 10.64
CA LEU A 99 17.36 -0.96 11.04
C LEU A 99 18.54 -1.79 10.52
N LYS A 100 19.00 -1.55 9.29
CA LYS A 100 20.23 -2.17 8.76
C LYS A 100 21.46 -1.85 9.59
N SER A 101 21.56 -0.61 10.07
CA SER A 101 22.65 -0.20 10.96
C SER A 101 22.60 -0.99 12.27
N LEU A 102 21.40 -1.27 12.81
CA LEU A 102 21.22 -2.13 13.98
C LEU A 102 21.55 -3.60 13.69
N VAL A 103 21.13 -4.14 12.54
CA VAL A 103 21.51 -5.50 12.10
C VAL A 103 23.03 -5.64 12.05
N ALA A 104 23.73 -4.62 11.54
CA ALA A 104 25.19 -4.61 11.45
C ALA A 104 25.90 -4.59 12.82
N LEU A 105 25.24 -4.08 13.88
CA LEU A 105 25.75 -4.16 15.26
C LEU A 105 25.64 -5.57 15.86
N GLY A 106 24.73 -6.41 15.34
CA GLY A 106 24.51 -7.77 15.83
C GLY A 106 24.15 -7.81 17.32
N GLY A 107 24.85 -8.64 18.11
CA GLY A 107 24.60 -8.81 19.55
C GLY A 107 24.97 -7.63 20.45
N THR A 108 25.26 -6.45 19.90
CA THR A 108 25.63 -5.23 20.65
C THR A 108 24.57 -4.13 20.62
N VAL A 109 23.34 -4.47 20.21
CA VAL A 109 22.20 -3.54 20.25
C VAL A 109 21.92 -3.14 21.71
N THR A 110 21.70 -1.84 21.93
CA THR A 110 21.36 -1.26 23.23
C THR A 110 20.04 -0.51 23.09
N ALA A 111 19.39 -0.19 24.21
CA ALA A 111 18.15 0.59 24.19
C ALA A 111 18.32 1.94 23.44
N GLY A 112 19.46 2.63 23.65
CA GLY A 112 19.76 3.89 22.95
C GLY A 112 19.95 3.74 21.44
N HIS A 113 20.24 2.53 20.95
CA HIS A 113 20.27 2.24 19.51
C HIS A 113 18.86 2.03 18.92
N ILE A 114 17.91 1.54 19.73
CA ILE A 114 16.52 1.26 19.30
C ILE A 114 15.68 2.55 19.27
N GLU A 115 15.90 3.48 20.20
CA GLU A 115 15.14 4.74 20.30
C GLU A 115 14.99 5.51 18.97
N PRO A 116 16.04 5.71 18.15
CA PRO A 116 15.91 6.35 16.84
C PRO A 116 14.99 5.59 15.88
N ALA A 117 14.97 4.25 15.90
CA ALA A 117 14.10 3.46 15.05
C ALA A 117 12.62 3.63 15.43
N ILE A 118 12.33 3.77 16.74
CA ILE A 118 10.98 4.07 17.24
C ILE A 118 10.51 5.43 16.72
N ALA A 119 11.33 6.48 16.84
CA ALA A 119 10.98 7.82 16.36
C ALA A 119 10.73 7.86 14.84
N LEU A 120 11.56 7.16 14.06
CA LEU A 120 11.38 7.04 12.61
C LEU A 120 10.12 6.25 12.25
N PHE A 121 9.76 5.23 13.03
CA PHE A 121 8.52 4.50 12.86
C PHE A 121 7.30 5.37 13.17
N ASP A 122 7.35 6.20 14.22
CA ASP A 122 6.26 7.15 14.54
C ASP A 122 5.99 8.10 13.37
N ASP A 123 7.05 8.59 12.71
CA ASP A 123 6.94 9.40 11.50
C ASP A 123 6.32 8.63 10.32
N LEU A 124 6.76 7.40 10.06
CA LEU A 124 6.16 6.52 9.06
C LEU A 124 4.67 6.29 9.35
N GLN A 125 4.30 6.02 10.59
CA GLN A 125 2.92 5.76 10.99
C GLN A 125 2.05 7.03 10.88
N ARG A 126 2.60 8.20 11.20
CA ARG A 126 1.94 9.49 10.98
C ARG A 126 1.64 9.69 9.49
N ILE A 127 2.62 9.52 8.62
CA ILE A 127 2.43 9.62 7.16
C ILE A 127 1.38 8.62 6.67
N ALA A 128 1.47 7.36 7.11
CA ALA A 128 0.55 6.31 6.69
C ALA A 128 -0.91 6.62 7.06
N ARG A 129 -1.16 7.18 8.26
CA ARG A 129 -2.50 7.59 8.72
C ARG A 129 -3.16 8.65 7.85
N ASP A 130 -2.37 9.50 7.21
CA ASP A 130 -2.87 10.59 6.36
C ASP A 130 -3.09 10.15 4.90
N THR A 131 -2.71 8.91 4.54
CA THR A 131 -2.88 8.42 3.16
C THR A 131 -4.27 7.87 2.88
N THR A 132 -4.71 8.02 1.63
CA THR A 132 -5.89 7.35 1.09
C THR A 132 -5.53 6.67 -0.23
N PRO A 133 -6.33 5.74 -0.75
CA PRO A 133 -6.08 5.18 -2.09
C PRO A 133 -5.90 6.26 -3.17
N GLU A 134 -6.67 7.36 -3.08
CA GLU A 134 -6.64 8.50 -4.00
C GLU A 134 -5.33 9.31 -3.94
N SER A 135 -4.58 9.23 -2.84
CA SER A 135 -3.29 9.90 -2.71
C SER A 135 -2.16 9.16 -3.44
N SER A 136 -2.42 7.96 -3.97
CA SER A 136 -1.49 7.26 -4.85
C SER A 136 -1.36 7.96 -6.20
N THR A 137 -0.14 8.09 -6.70
CA THR A 137 0.13 8.59 -8.05
C THR A 137 -0.45 7.72 -9.16
N LEU A 138 -0.81 6.46 -8.87
CA LEU A 138 -1.40 5.53 -9.82
C LEU A 138 -2.92 5.66 -9.91
N TYR A 139 -3.59 6.17 -8.86
CA TYR A 139 -5.05 6.13 -8.76
C TYR A 139 -5.79 6.93 -9.85
N ASN A 140 -5.17 8.02 -10.30
CA ASN A 140 -5.67 8.88 -11.36
C ASN A 140 -4.71 8.93 -12.57
N ALA A 141 -3.88 7.90 -12.75
CA ALA A 141 -3.03 7.79 -13.92
C ALA A 141 -3.89 7.80 -15.20
N ASP A 142 -3.56 8.67 -16.16
CA ASP A 142 -4.28 8.70 -17.44
C ASP A 142 -3.78 7.57 -18.34
N LEU A 143 -4.53 6.45 -18.37
CA LEU A 143 -4.22 5.28 -19.20
C LEU A 143 -4.74 5.39 -20.63
N SER A 144 -5.49 6.45 -20.97
CA SER A 144 -6.09 6.64 -22.30
C SER A 144 -5.10 7.12 -23.37
N ARG A 145 -3.92 7.60 -22.95
CA ARG A 145 -2.93 8.24 -23.84
C ARG A 145 -1.83 7.29 -24.36
N ARG A 146 -2.03 5.98 -24.32
CA ARG A 146 -1.03 4.98 -24.77
C ARG A 146 -1.30 4.45 -26.16
#